data_AF-B1MJJ2-F1
#
_entry.id   AF-B1MJJ2-F1
#
_cell.length_a   1.000
_cell.length_b   1.000
_cell.length_c   1.000
_cell.angle_alpha   90.00
_cell.angle_beta   90.00
_cell.angle_gamma   90.00
#
_symmetry.space_group_name_H-M   'P 1'
#
loop_
_entity.id
_entity.type
_entity.pdbx_description
1 polymer ?
#
loop_
_entity_poly.entity_id
_entity_poly.type
_entity_poly.pdbx_seq_one_letter_code
_entity_poly.pdbx_strand_id
1 'polypeptide(L)'
;MELSFDTSGLVPSEDGWYDPATGDQFWVSHSRGAYLSVPLNDVGAVRRVLVETVLNRRAGVVEAFVVGVDALPGLLYVVKVPKADAPQGLTFMASIVVPRAHSYAMVCGAFAEGPVTGTREATVLEELLAAGGPSSQMWPPHPYAPDLEPGIPYNIADEMRWDERFPDHPLTRLRRWVAGVTPTIRVAHKFAALPPFSVR
;
A
#
# COMPACT_ATOMS: atom_id res chain seq x y z
N MET A 1 -2.92 9.93 -20.17
CA MET A 1 -2.88 9.28 -18.85
C MET A 1 -3.06 7.80 -19.11
N GLU A 2 -2.15 6.94 -18.64
CA GLU A 2 -2.18 5.51 -18.97
C GLU A 2 -3.24 4.74 -18.18
N LEU A 3 -3.58 5.25 -17.00
CA LEU A 3 -4.65 4.75 -16.14
C LEU A 3 -5.63 5.89 -15.85
N SER A 4 -6.88 5.54 -15.57
CA SER A 4 -7.88 6.42 -14.96
C SER A 4 -8.67 5.62 -13.94
N PHE A 5 -9.30 6.29 -12.97
CA PHE A 5 -10.11 5.67 -11.93
C PHE A 5 -11.30 6.57 -11.59
N ASP A 6 -12.27 6.05 -10.85
CA ASP A 6 -13.40 6.86 -10.38
C ASP A 6 -12.95 7.89 -9.35
N THR A 7 -13.05 9.16 -9.71
CA THR A 7 -12.70 10.31 -8.87
C THR A 7 -13.92 10.97 -8.24
N SER A 8 -15.09 10.33 -8.30
CA SER A 8 -16.33 10.85 -7.72
C SER A 8 -16.15 11.17 -6.23
N GLY A 9 -16.55 12.39 -5.84
CA GLY A 9 -16.41 12.88 -4.47
C GLY A 9 -15.02 13.42 -4.11
N LEU A 10 -14.02 13.26 -4.97
CA LEU A 10 -12.69 13.82 -4.76
C LEU A 10 -12.58 15.23 -5.34
N VAL A 11 -11.75 16.05 -4.71
CA VAL A 11 -11.44 17.42 -5.17
C VAL A 11 -10.08 17.42 -5.88
N PRO A 12 -9.98 17.98 -7.10
CA PRO A 12 -8.70 18.11 -7.80
C PRO A 12 -7.67 18.95 -7.02
N SER A 13 -6.40 18.58 -7.13
CA SER A 13 -5.22 19.32 -6.62
C SER A 13 -4.13 19.38 -7.71
N GLU A 14 -2.99 20.01 -7.39
CA GLU A 14 -1.87 20.15 -8.32
C GLU A 14 -1.36 18.80 -8.85
N ASP A 15 -1.18 17.82 -7.95
CA ASP A 15 -0.59 16.52 -8.27
C ASP A 15 -1.61 15.38 -8.37
N GLY A 16 -2.91 15.66 -8.27
CA GLY A 16 -3.95 14.64 -8.35
C GLY A 16 -5.27 15.08 -7.74
N TRP A 17 -5.70 14.35 -6.70
CA TRP A 17 -6.96 14.57 -6.00
C TRP A 17 -6.79 14.37 -4.50
N TYR A 18 -7.71 14.93 -3.73
CA TYR A 18 -7.84 14.63 -2.31
C TYR A 18 -9.30 14.42 -1.91
N ASP A 19 -9.51 13.64 -0.84
CA ASP A 19 -10.80 13.53 -0.17
C ASP A 19 -10.97 14.76 0.76
N PRO A 20 -11.97 15.62 0.57
CA PRO A 20 -12.16 16.82 1.38
C PRO A 20 -12.57 16.53 2.83
N ALA A 21 -13.08 15.33 3.14
CA ALA A 21 -13.48 14.95 4.49
C ALA A 21 -12.30 14.44 5.33
N THR A 22 -11.35 13.73 4.71
CA THR A 22 -10.24 13.08 5.43
C THR A 22 -8.87 13.71 5.14
N GLY A 23 -8.73 14.40 4.02
CA GLY A 23 -7.44 14.87 3.50
C GLY A 23 -6.58 13.77 2.87
N ASP A 24 -7.13 12.56 2.68
CA ASP A 24 -6.44 11.47 1.98
C ASP A 24 -6.13 11.89 0.53
N GLN A 25 -4.95 11.56 0.02
CA GLN A 25 -4.46 12.03 -1.28
C GLN A 25 -4.37 10.90 -2.30
N PHE A 26 -4.67 11.19 -3.57
CA PHE A 26 -4.72 10.23 -4.66
C PHE A 26 -4.08 10.78 -5.91
N TRP A 27 -3.34 9.95 -6.64
CA TRP A 27 -2.71 10.36 -7.89
C TRP A 27 -2.51 9.19 -8.84
N VAL A 28 -2.26 9.52 -10.11
CA VAL A 28 -1.83 8.57 -11.13
C VAL A 28 -0.40 8.90 -11.51
N SER A 29 0.47 7.91 -11.58
CA SER A 29 1.84 8.09 -12.08
C SER A 29 2.19 7.09 -13.17
N HIS A 30 3.17 7.44 -13.98
CA HIS A 30 3.74 6.58 -15.01
C HIS A 30 5.24 6.79 -15.09
N SER A 31 5.98 5.70 -15.18
CA SER A 31 7.44 5.69 -15.22
C SER A 31 7.96 4.69 -16.24
N ARG A 32 9.14 5.00 -16.80
CA ARG A 32 9.93 4.07 -17.60
C ARG A 32 10.86 3.27 -16.71
N GLY A 33 11.24 2.07 -17.16
CA GLY A 33 12.07 1.12 -16.44
C GLY A 33 11.29 -0.10 -15.96
N ALA A 34 12.02 -1.14 -15.57
CA ALA A 34 11.43 -2.30 -14.93
C ALA A 34 10.90 -1.91 -13.54
N TYR A 35 9.63 -2.23 -13.27
CA TYR A 35 9.05 -2.00 -11.95
C TYR A 35 9.58 -2.99 -10.91
N LEU A 36 9.71 -4.27 -11.29
CA LEU A 36 10.19 -5.37 -10.45
C LEU A 36 11.42 -6.01 -11.08
N SER A 37 12.28 -6.59 -10.26
CA SER A 37 13.39 -7.45 -10.67
C SER A 37 12.98 -8.93 -10.81
N VAL A 38 11.71 -9.25 -10.59
CA VAL A 38 11.15 -10.60 -10.58
C VAL A 38 9.83 -10.67 -11.35
N PRO A 39 9.44 -11.83 -11.90
CA PRO A 39 8.18 -11.99 -12.62
C PRO A 39 6.97 -11.74 -11.71
N LEU A 40 5.95 -11.04 -12.22
CA LEU A 40 4.75 -10.71 -11.45
C LEU A 40 3.96 -11.95 -10.97
N ASN A 41 4.06 -13.08 -11.69
CA ASN A 41 3.38 -14.32 -11.34
C ASN A 41 4.07 -15.12 -10.22
N ASP A 42 5.30 -14.74 -9.81
CA ASP A 42 5.97 -15.30 -8.64
C ASP A 42 5.66 -14.45 -7.40
N VAL A 43 4.48 -14.64 -6.84
CA VAL A 43 3.98 -13.84 -5.70
C VAL A 43 4.93 -13.86 -4.51
N GLY A 44 5.61 -14.99 -4.27
CA GLY A 44 6.58 -15.11 -3.18
C GLY A 44 7.81 -14.23 -3.41
N ALA A 45 8.40 -14.30 -4.61
CA ALA A 45 9.52 -13.46 -4.97
C ALA A 45 9.16 -11.97 -4.99
N VAL A 46 7.98 -11.60 -5.53
CA VAL A 46 7.49 -10.21 -5.54
C VAL A 46 7.40 -9.64 -4.13
N ARG A 47 6.76 -10.39 -3.21
CA ARG A 47 6.60 -10.01 -1.81
C ARG A 47 7.95 -9.78 -1.11
N ARG A 48 8.92 -10.66 -1.35
CA ARG A 48 10.27 -10.51 -0.80
C ARG A 48 10.96 -9.26 -1.36
N VAL A 49 10.95 -9.05 -2.67
CA VAL A 49 11.58 -7.90 -3.33
C VAL A 49 11.00 -6.56 -2.86
N LEU A 50 9.70 -6.52 -2.57
CA LEU A 50 9.07 -5.32 -1.99
C LEU A 50 9.66 -4.99 -0.60
N VAL A 51 9.88 -6.00 0.25
CA VAL A 51 10.52 -5.80 1.56
C VAL A 51 11.98 -5.37 1.38
N GLU A 52 12.72 -6.02 0.47
CA GLU A 52 14.11 -5.67 0.16
C GLU A 52 14.24 -4.20 -0.30
N THR A 53 13.27 -3.69 -1.07
CA THR A 53 13.24 -2.31 -1.57
C THR A 53 13.12 -1.27 -0.46
N VAL A 54 12.51 -1.63 0.68
CA VAL A 54 12.31 -0.72 1.82
C VAL A 54 13.33 -0.91 2.95
N LEU A 55 14.22 -1.89 2.88
CA LEU A 55 15.21 -2.20 3.94
C LEU A 55 15.96 -0.97 4.45
N ASN A 56 16.55 -0.20 3.54
CA ASN A 56 17.35 0.98 3.86
C ASN A 56 16.52 2.28 3.85
N ARG A 57 15.20 2.16 3.95
CA ARG A 57 14.27 3.28 3.99
C ARG A 57 13.54 3.28 5.32
N ARG A 58 13.09 4.45 5.74
CA ARG A 58 12.20 4.56 6.90
C ARG A 58 10.77 4.17 6.48
N ALA A 59 10.58 2.89 6.16
CA ALA A 59 9.35 2.33 5.61
C ALA A 59 9.21 0.86 5.98
N GLY A 60 7.97 0.35 5.95
CA GLY A 60 7.65 -1.07 6.15
C GLY A 60 6.56 -1.52 5.19
N VAL A 61 6.67 -2.73 4.66
CA VAL A 61 5.61 -3.36 3.85
C VAL A 61 4.53 -3.89 4.80
N VAL A 62 3.28 -3.66 4.46
CA VAL A 62 2.12 -4.17 5.21
C VAL A 62 1.53 -5.39 4.50
N GLU A 63 1.23 -5.25 3.22
CA GLU A 63 0.61 -6.30 2.42
C GLU A 63 0.92 -6.15 0.93
N ALA A 64 0.89 -7.26 0.19
CA ALA A 64 1.01 -7.25 -1.26
C ALA A 64 0.24 -8.41 -1.91
N PHE A 65 -0.45 -8.10 -3.01
CA PHE A 65 -1.35 -8.97 -3.74
C PHE A 65 -1.19 -8.77 -5.24
N VAL A 66 -1.20 -9.87 -6.01
CA VAL A 66 -1.45 -9.78 -7.45
C VAL A 66 -2.96 -9.62 -7.65
N VAL A 67 -3.35 -8.58 -8.39
CA VAL A 67 -4.74 -8.19 -8.60
C VAL A 67 -5.04 -8.09 -10.10
N GLY A 68 -6.32 -8.21 -10.47
CA GLY A 68 -6.78 -7.82 -11.80
C GLY A 68 -7.02 -6.31 -11.84
N VAL A 69 -6.49 -5.63 -12.86
CA VAL A 69 -6.73 -4.22 -13.14
C VAL A 69 -7.22 -4.12 -14.57
N ASP A 70 -8.52 -3.85 -14.73
CA ASP A 70 -9.20 -3.99 -16.02
C ASP A 70 -8.97 -5.42 -16.58
N ALA A 71 -8.52 -5.57 -17.83
CA ALA A 71 -8.17 -6.85 -18.43
C ALA A 71 -6.73 -7.33 -18.14
N LEU A 72 -5.96 -6.65 -17.29
CA LEU A 72 -4.52 -6.89 -17.10
C LEU A 72 -4.16 -7.33 -15.68
N PRO A 73 -3.09 -8.12 -15.51
CA PRO A 73 -2.54 -8.37 -14.19
C PRO A 73 -1.84 -7.11 -13.66
N GLY A 74 -2.02 -6.86 -12.36
CA GLY A 74 -1.36 -5.78 -11.63
C GLY A 74 -0.85 -6.23 -10.26
N LEU A 75 -0.11 -5.35 -9.62
CA LEU A 75 0.37 -5.51 -8.24
C LEU A 75 -0.28 -4.44 -7.37
N LEU A 76 -1.00 -4.87 -6.34
CA LEU A 76 -1.34 -4.04 -5.21
C LEU A 76 -0.31 -4.27 -4.11
N TYR A 77 0.25 -3.21 -3.56
CA TYR A 77 1.00 -3.30 -2.32
C TYR A 77 0.77 -2.07 -1.45
N VAL A 78 0.95 -2.27 -0.15
CA VAL A 78 0.77 -1.25 0.87
C VAL A 78 2.04 -1.14 1.68
N VAL A 79 2.48 0.10 1.88
CA VAL A 79 3.59 0.44 2.78
C VAL A 79 3.11 1.40 3.85
N LYS A 80 3.79 1.38 4.99
CA LYS A 80 3.69 2.42 6.01
C LYS A 80 5.01 3.19 6.08
N VAL A 81 4.91 4.50 6.19
CA VAL A 81 6.04 5.43 6.33
C VAL A 81 5.74 6.44 7.43
N PRO A 82 6.73 7.11 8.05
CA PRO A 82 6.47 8.20 8.96
C PRO A 82 5.77 9.34 8.24
N LYS A 83 4.94 10.08 8.97
CA LYS A 83 4.40 11.34 8.50
C LYS A 83 5.52 12.31 8.11
N ALA A 84 5.34 13.01 7.00
CA ALA A 84 6.30 14.01 6.53
C ALA A 84 6.13 15.37 7.24
N ASP A 85 4.91 15.65 7.72
CA ASP A 85 4.46 16.91 8.29
C ASP A 85 4.43 16.90 9.84
N ALA A 86 4.78 15.78 10.48
CA ALA A 86 4.74 15.62 11.92
C ALA A 86 5.91 14.77 12.45
N PRO A 87 6.38 15.00 13.70
CA PRO A 87 7.47 14.22 14.29
C PRO A 87 7.09 12.76 14.60
N GLN A 88 5.78 12.48 14.71
CA GLN A 88 5.22 11.17 15.03
C GLN A 88 4.05 10.85 14.11
N GLY A 89 3.67 9.57 14.09
CA GLY A 89 2.60 9.02 13.28
C GLY A 89 3.05 8.47 11.94
N LEU A 90 2.13 7.74 11.32
CA LEU A 90 2.33 7.02 10.08
C LEU A 90 1.41 7.54 8.97
N THR A 91 1.90 7.42 7.75
CA THR A 91 1.12 7.47 6.53
C THR A 91 1.17 6.09 5.87
N PHE A 92 -0.01 5.54 5.59
CA PHE A 92 -0.15 4.31 4.83
C PHE A 92 -0.35 4.65 3.36
N MET A 93 0.41 4.02 2.49
CA MET A 93 0.38 4.29 1.05
C MET A 93 0.08 3.01 0.30
N ALA A 94 -0.93 3.05 -0.56
CA ALA A 94 -1.27 1.98 -1.48
C ALA A 94 -0.84 2.36 -2.90
N SER A 95 -0.31 1.38 -3.61
CA SER A 95 0.04 1.50 -5.02
C SER A 95 -0.55 0.31 -5.77
N ILE A 96 -1.41 0.60 -6.76
CA ILE A 96 -1.99 -0.37 -7.68
C ILE A 96 -1.27 -0.20 -9.02
N VAL A 97 -0.32 -1.09 -9.30
CA VAL A 97 0.64 -0.98 -10.40
C VAL A 97 0.25 -1.91 -11.54
N VAL A 98 0.27 -1.39 -12.76
CA VAL A 98 0.12 -2.15 -14.01
C VAL A 98 1.44 -2.08 -14.77
N PRO A 99 2.30 -3.12 -14.71
CA PRO A 99 3.56 -3.14 -15.43
C PRO A 99 3.34 -3.61 -16.88
N ARG A 100 3.92 -2.91 -17.86
CA ARG A 100 3.92 -3.28 -19.29
C ARG A 100 5.23 -2.93 -19.97
N ALA A 101 5.75 -3.84 -20.79
CA ALA A 101 7.08 -3.74 -21.38
C ALA A 101 8.12 -3.31 -20.32
N HIS A 102 8.93 -2.28 -20.62
CA HIS A 102 9.84 -1.64 -19.66
C HIS A 102 9.26 -0.33 -19.12
N SER A 103 8.01 -0.37 -18.67
CA SER A 103 7.31 0.76 -18.06
C SER A 103 6.23 0.27 -17.09
N TYR A 104 5.74 1.18 -16.27
CA TYR A 104 4.61 0.91 -15.40
C TYR A 104 3.78 2.17 -15.22
N ALA A 105 2.49 1.97 -15.03
CA ALA A 105 1.57 3.00 -14.57
C ALA A 105 0.96 2.55 -13.25
N MET A 106 0.61 3.48 -12.37
CA MET A 106 -0.03 3.15 -11.10
C MET A 106 -1.07 4.18 -10.69
N VAL A 107 -2.08 3.69 -9.98
CA VAL A 107 -2.98 4.51 -9.16
C VAL A 107 -2.50 4.39 -7.71
N CYS A 108 -2.32 5.53 -7.05
CA CYS A 108 -1.80 5.61 -5.70
C CYS A 108 -2.80 6.30 -4.76
N GLY A 109 -2.73 5.94 -3.49
CA GLY A 109 -3.44 6.61 -2.41
C GLY A 109 -2.56 6.72 -1.16
N ALA A 110 -2.62 7.85 -0.46
CA ALA A 110 -1.91 8.10 0.79
C ALA A 110 -2.90 8.51 1.89
N PHE A 111 -2.81 7.79 3.02
CA PHE A 111 -3.74 7.86 4.14
C PHE A 111 -2.96 8.13 5.42
N ALA A 112 -3.02 9.35 5.92
CA ALA A 112 -2.29 9.75 7.11
C ALA A 112 -3.09 9.47 8.38
N GLU A 113 -2.38 9.16 9.46
CA GLU A 113 -2.94 9.29 10.81
C GLU A 113 -3.28 10.75 11.12
N GLY A 114 -4.33 10.93 11.91
CA GLY A 114 -4.76 12.23 12.40
C GLY A 114 -3.82 12.81 13.46
N PRO A 115 -4.27 13.81 14.23
CA PRO A 115 -3.51 14.41 15.32
C PRO A 115 -3.22 13.42 16.47
N VAL A 116 -4.12 12.48 16.71
CA VAL A 116 -3.94 11.38 17.66
C VAL A 116 -3.50 10.15 16.86
N THR A 117 -2.30 9.67 17.16
CA THR A 117 -1.62 8.57 16.44
C THR A 117 -1.48 7.34 17.33
N GLY A 118 -1.35 6.16 16.72
CA GLY A 118 -1.02 4.92 17.43
C GLY A 118 -2.16 4.33 18.27
N THR A 119 -3.40 4.82 18.11
CA THR A 119 -4.55 4.35 18.91
C THR A 119 -4.81 2.86 18.66
N ARG A 120 -4.76 2.43 17.40
CA ARG A 120 -4.97 1.02 17.03
C ARG A 120 -3.90 0.13 17.63
N GLU A 121 -2.64 0.52 17.50
CA GLU A 121 -1.50 -0.20 18.05
C GLU A 121 -1.56 -0.29 19.57
N ALA A 122 -1.88 0.82 20.25
CA ALA A 122 -2.00 0.85 21.70
C ALA A 122 -3.09 -0.11 22.21
N THR A 123 -4.27 -0.10 21.58
CA THR A 123 -5.37 -1.01 21.95
C THR A 123 -5.02 -2.46 21.69
N VAL A 124 -4.41 -2.79 20.55
CA VAL A 124 -4.00 -4.17 20.24
C VAL A 124 -2.93 -4.66 21.22
N LEU A 125 -1.98 -3.80 21.59
CA LEU A 125 -0.97 -4.11 22.60
C LEU A 125 -1.60 -4.33 23.99
N GLU A 126 -2.55 -3.49 24.39
CA GLU A 126 -3.28 -3.65 25.65
C GLU A 126 -4.00 -4.99 25.72
N GLU A 127 -4.69 -5.39 24.64
CA GLU A 127 -5.37 -6.70 24.57
C GLU A 127 -4.39 -7.87 24.62
N LEU A 128 -3.25 -7.75 23.94
CA LEU A 128 -2.20 -8.76 23.96
C LEU A 128 -1.68 -8.97 25.39
N LEU A 129 -1.41 -7.88 26.11
CA LEU A 129 -0.93 -7.92 27.48
C LEU A 129 -2.01 -8.44 28.44
N ALA A 130 -3.28 -8.04 28.26
CA ALA A 130 -4.40 -8.52 29.06
C ALA A 130 -4.65 -10.03 28.88
N ALA A 131 -4.36 -10.57 27.70
CA ALA A 131 -4.40 -12.00 27.42
C ALA A 131 -3.17 -12.77 27.96
N GLY A 132 -2.22 -12.09 28.63
CA GLY A 132 -1.00 -12.68 29.17
C GLY A 132 0.11 -12.89 28.15
N GLY A 133 -0.03 -12.34 26.93
CA GLY A 133 1.01 -12.37 25.91
C GLY A 133 2.12 -11.34 26.20
N PRO A 134 3.39 -11.63 25.86
CA PRO A 134 4.47 -10.66 25.96
C PRO A 134 4.36 -9.58 24.87
N SER A 135 4.79 -8.35 25.16
CA SER A 135 4.79 -7.24 24.20
C SER A 135 5.60 -7.52 22.93
N SER A 136 6.59 -8.41 22.99
CA SER A 136 7.38 -8.84 21.83
C SER A 136 6.54 -9.51 20.73
N GLN A 137 5.37 -10.07 21.06
CA GLN A 137 4.45 -10.64 20.06
C GLN A 137 3.78 -9.58 19.18
N MET A 138 3.85 -8.29 19.56
CA MET A 138 3.31 -7.19 18.75
C MET A 138 4.07 -7.00 17.43
N TRP A 139 5.38 -7.31 17.43
CA TRP A 139 6.27 -7.12 16.28
C TRP A 139 6.98 -8.43 15.90
N PRO A 140 6.25 -9.42 15.35
CA PRO A 140 6.87 -10.66 14.89
C PRO A 140 7.74 -10.41 13.65
N PRO A 141 8.60 -11.37 13.26
CA PRO A 141 9.33 -11.32 12.00
C PRO A 141 8.39 -11.08 10.80
N HIS A 142 8.86 -10.33 9.80
CA HIS A 142 8.04 -9.96 8.66
C HIS A 142 7.60 -11.21 7.86
N PRO A 143 6.30 -11.39 7.55
CA PRO A 143 5.79 -12.64 6.94
C PRO A 143 6.36 -12.94 5.55
N TYR A 144 6.82 -11.92 4.83
CA TYR A 144 7.40 -12.06 3.49
C TYR A 144 8.93 -12.21 3.48
N ALA A 145 9.58 -11.88 4.60
CA ALA A 145 11.03 -11.92 4.72
C ALA A 145 11.42 -11.97 6.21
N PRO A 146 11.23 -13.13 6.87
CA PRO A 146 11.44 -13.27 8.30
C PRO A 146 12.91 -13.14 8.71
N ASP A 147 13.83 -13.22 7.74
CA ASP A 147 15.26 -13.02 7.87
C ASP A 147 15.69 -11.54 7.75
N LEU A 148 14.75 -10.63 7.49
CA LEU A 148 15.00 -9.21 7.25
C LEU A 148 14.40 -8.30 8.32
N GLU A 149 15.10 -7.23 8.65
CA GLU A 149 14.66 -6.18 9.57
C GLU A 149 14.44 -4.86 8.81
N PRO A 150 13.20 -4.56 8.35
CA PRO A 150 12.89 -3.32 7.66
C PRO A 150 12.93 -2.11 8.60
N GLY A 151 13.17 -0.91 8.06
CA GLY A 151 13.27 0.32 8.85
C GLY A 151 12.00 0.69 9.63
N ILE A 152 10.83 0.16 9.25
CA ILE A 152 9.64 0.10 10.12
C ILE A 152 9.18 -1.37 10.19
N PRO A 153 9.04 -1.94 11.41
CA PRO A 153 8.69 -3.35 11.59
C PRO A 153 7.25 -3.66 11.18
N TYR A 154 7.03 -4.90 10.78
CA TYR A 154 5.68 -5.47 10.71
C TYR A 154 5.03 -5.46 12.10
N ASN A 155 3.72 -5.21 12.16
CA ASN A 155 2.98 -5.12 13.40
C ASN A 155 1.68 -5.92 13.28
N ILE A 156 1.34 -6.77 14.27
CA ILE A 156 0.08 -7.54 14.25
C ILE A 156 -1.16 -6.63 14.23
N ALA A 157 -1.03 -5.38 14.67
CA ALA A 157 -2.07 -4.38 14.57
C ALA A 157 -2.40 -4.04 13.11
N ASP A 158 -1.47 -4.23 12.16
CA ASP A 158 -1.73 -3.98 10.74
C ASP A 158 -2.72 -4.99 10.13
N GLU A 159 -3.00 -6.11 10.80
CA GLU A 159 -3.83 -7.19 10.26
C GLU A 159 -5.29 -6.77 10.01
N MET A 160 -5.88 -7.29 8.94
CA MET A 160 -7.23 -6.94 8.48
C MET A 160 -8.33 -7.21 9.51
N ARG A 161 -8.13 -8.18 10.43
CA ARG A 161 -9.10 -8.50 11.49
C ARG A 161 -9.43 -7.33 12.42
N TRP A 162 -8.58 -6.31 12.48
CA TRP A 162 -8.81 -5.13 13.32
C TRP A 162 -9.63 -4.05 12.61
N ASP A 163 -9.80 -4.12 11.29
CA ASP A 163 -10.37 -3.03 10.51
C ASP A 163 -11.79 -2.66 10.93
N GLU A 164 -12.63 -3.65 11.25
CA GLU A 164 -14.01 -3.41 11.72
C GLU A 164 -14.07 -2.58 13.00
N ARG A 165 -13.08 -2.76 13.89
CA ARG A 165 -13.01 -2.07 15.18
C ARG A 165 -12.39 -0.68 15.07
N PHE A 166 -11.67 -0.40 13.98
CA PHE A 166 -11.01 0.88 13.74
C PHE A 166 -11.39 1.45 12.37
N PRO A 167 -12.68 1.74 12.12
CA PRO A 167 -13.19 2.11 10.79
C PRO A 167 -12.55 3.38 10.20
N ASP A 168 -12.09 4.27 11.07
CA ASP A 168 -11.45 5.54 10.75
C ASP A 168 -9.91 5.44 10.73
N HIS A 169 -9.32 4.29 11.04
CA HIS A 169 -7.87 4.13 10.97
C HIS A 169 -7.39 4.24 9.51
N PRO A 170 -6.27 4.93 9.22
CA PRO A 170 -5.81 5.15 7.84
C PRO A 170 -5.61 3.85 7.04
N LEU A 171 -5.07 2.79 7.63
CA LEU A 171 -4.96 1.49 6.94
C LEU A 171 -6.34 0.89 6.59
N THR A 172 -7.34 1.09 7.44
CA THR A 172 -8.71 0.62 7.19
C THR A 172 -9.39 1.44 6.09
N ARG A 173 -9.23 2.77 6.12
CA ARG A 173 -9.69 3.65 5.03
C ARG A 173 -9.03 3.28 3.71
N LEU A 174 -7.72 3.04 3.74
CA LEU A 174 -6.92 2.60 2.59
C LEU A 174 -7.47 1.31 1.99
N ARG A 175 -7.68 0.26 2.80
CA ARG A 175 -8.22 -1.02 2.30
C ARG A 175 -9.62 -0.86 1.71
N ARG A 176 -10.47 -0.05 2.34
CA ARG A 176 -11.81 0.29 1.82
C ARG A 176 -11.72 1.02 0.48
N TRP A 177 -10.83 2.00 0.36
CA TRP A 177 -10.57 2.71 -0.88
C TRP A 177 -10.05 1.77 -1.97
N VAL A 178 -9.05 0.94 -1.68
CA VAL A 178 -8.50 -0.05 -2.62
C VAL A 178 -9.61 -0.96 -3.16
N ALA A 179 -10.47 -1.48 -2.28
CA ALA A 179 -11.58 -2.34 -2.67
C ALA A 179 -12.59 -1.63 -3.58
N GLY A 180 -12.85 -0.33 -3.33
CA GLY A 180 -13.75 0.48 -4.15
C GLY A 180 -13.14 0.94 -5.48
N VAL A 181 -11.86 1.36 -5.47
CA VAL A 181 -11.21 1.99 -6.63
C VAL A 181 -10.75 0.97 -7.66
N THR A 182 -10.21 -0.18 -7.23
CA THR A 182 -9.57 -1.17 -8.13
C THR A 182 -10.48 -1.59 -9.30
N PRO A 183 -11.78 -1.90 -9.09
CA PRO A 183 -12.70 -2.27 -10.18
C PRO A 183 -13.03 -1.12 -11.14
N THR A 184 -12.83 0.13 -10.72
CA THR A 184 -13.09 1.33 -11.52
C THR A 184 -11.92 1.70 -12.41
N ILE A 185 -10.74 1.13 -12.16
CA ILE A 185 -9.54 1.45 -12.93
C ILE A 185 -9.76 1.04 -14.39
N ARG A 186 -9.43 1.94 -15.31
CA ARG A 186 -9.44 1.72 -16.75
C ARG A 186 -8.06 1.98 -17.32
N VAL A 187 -7.61 1.06 -18.17
CA VAL A 187 -6.28 1.13 -18.80
C VAL A 187 -6.43 1.69 -20.21
N ALA A 188 -5.65 2.73 -20.54
CA ALA A 188 -5.65 3.30 -21.87
C ALA A 188 -5.25 2.23 -22.91
N HIS A 189 -5.99 2.15 -24.03
CA HIS A 189 -5.79 1.12 -25.06
C HIS A 189 -4.33 1.04 -25.55
N LYS A 190 -3.66 2.19 -25.71
CA LYS A 190 -2.26 2.24 -26.15
C LYS A 190 -1.31 1.58 -25.15
N PHE A 191 -1.51 1.80 -23.85
CA PHE A 191 -0.74 1.15 -22.79
C PHE A 191 -1.05 -0.35 -22.71
N ALA A 192 -2.33 -0.71 -22.80
CA ALA A 192 -2.79 -2.08 -22.78
C ALA A 192 -2.27 -2.91 -23.97
N ALA A 193 -1.89 -2.26 -25.07
CA ALA A 193 -1.33 -2.89 -26.27
C ALA A 193 0.19 -3.09 -26.22
N LEU A 194 0.91 -2.53 -25.23
CA LEU A 194 2.35 -2.75 -25.08
C LEU A 194 2.66 -4.25 -24.84
N PRO A 195 3.88 -4.76 -25.07
CA PRO A 195 4.21 -6.13 -24.65
C PRO A 195 3.92 -6.40 -23.16
N PRO A 196 3.64 -7.66 -22.76
CA PRO A 196 3.62 -8.04 -21.36
C PRO A 196 4.95 -7.69 -20.67
N PHE A 197 4.89 -7.39 -19.37
CA PHE A 197 6.10 -7.16 -18.57
C PHE A 197 7.03 -8.39 -18.58
N SER A 198 8.32 -8.15 -18.79
CA SER A 198 9.39 -9.14 -18.63
C SER A 198 10.53 -8.56 -17.81
N VAL A 199 11.18 -9.43 -17.02
CA VAL A 199 12.40 -9.11 -16.25
C VAL A 199 13.63 -8.97 -17.16
N ARG A 200 13.53 -9.49 -18.40
CA ARG A 200 14.57 -9.41 -19.43
C ARG A 200 14.53 -8.08 -20.16
#